data_AF-A0A2G9TCJ2-F1
#
_entry.id   AF-A0A2G9TCJ2-F1
#
_cell.length_a   1.000
_cell.length_b   1.000
_cell.length_c   1.000
_cell.angle_alpha   90.00
_cell.angle_beta   90.00
_cell.angle_gamma   90.00
#
_symmetry.space_group_name_H-M   'P 1'
#
loop_
_entity.id
_entity.type
_entity.pdbx_description
1 polymer ?
#
loop_
_entity_poly.entity_id
_entity_poly.type
_entity_poly.pdbx_seq_one_letter_code
_entity_poly.pdbx_strand_id
1 'polypeptide(L)'
;AVLVHCLAGVSRSATVVAAYLITVCDLSFINALSLISRKRPVINPNFGFRMQLCTYADRHAANERQRLREHFGASAFDAQWAADRAVTRSKVGRSGCAVV
;
A
#
# COMPACT_ATOMS: atom_id res chain seq x y z
N ALA A 1 -12.57 -2.36 -13.09
CA ALA A 1 -12.63 -2.66 -11.64
C ALA A 1 -11.92 -3.99 -11.36
N VAL A 2 -11.32 -4.18 -10.17
CA VAL A 2 -10.59 -5.40 -9.78
C VAL A 2 -10.98 -5.80 -8.35
N LEU A 3 -11.26 -7.09 -8.11
CA LEU A 3 -11.52 -7.65 -6.78
C LEU A 3 -10.34 -8.53 -6.33
N VAL A 4 -9.77 -8.25 -5.16
CA VAL A 4 -8.75 -9.09 -4.52
C VAL A 4 -9.35 -9.78 -3.29
N HIS A 5 -9.43 -11.10 -3.29
CA HIS A 5 -10.04 -11.87 -2.21
C HIS A 5 -9.16 -13.03 -1.72
N CYS A 6 -9.50 -13.53 -0.53
CA CYS A 6 -9.03 -14.81 -0.02
C CYS A 6 -10.22 -15.49 0.69
N LEU A 7 -10.00 -16.56 1.46
CA LEU A 7 -11.11 -17.28 2.11
C LEU A 7 -11.98 -16.38 3.01
N ALA A 8 -11.35 -15.64 3.94
CA ALA A 8 -12.07 -14.77 4.88
C ALA A 8 -11.96 -13.26 4.55
N GLY A 9 -11.10 -12.90 3.59
CA GLY A 9 -10.78 -11.50 3.32
C GLY A 9 -10.14 -10.77 4.51
N VAL A 10 -9.42 -11.49 5.39
CA VAL A 10 -8.81 -10.95 6.62
C VAL A 10 -7.31 -10.71 6.47
N SER A 11 -6.59 -11.69 5.92
CA SER A 11 -5.12 -11.74 6.00
C SER A 11 -4.47 -11.68 4.61
N ARG A 12 -4.45 -12.78 3.85
CA ARG A 12 -3.80 -12.87 2.52
C ARG A 12 -4.16 -11.75 1.54
N SER A 13 -5.45 -11.51 1.28
CA SER A 13 -5.87 -10.46 0.35
C SER A 13 -5.55 -9.06 0.87
N ALA A 14 -5.69 -8.83 2.18
CA ALA A 14 -5.34 -7.56 2.80
C ALA A 14 -3.84 -7.26 2.67
N THR A 15 -2.98 -8.28 2.79
CA THR A 15 -1.52 -8.16 2.60
C THR A 15 -1.18 -7.70 1.17
N VAL A 16 -1.77 -8.33 0.15
CA VAL A 16 -1.49 -7.96 -1.25
C VAL A 16 -1.96 -6.54 -1.56
N VAL A 17 -3.15 -6.16 -1.08
CA VAL A 17 -3.68 -4.79 -1.24
C VAL A 17 -2.80 -3.77 -0.49
N ALA A 18 -2.29 -4.12 0.70
CA ALA A 18 -1.39 -3.25 1.44
C ALA A 18 -0.07 -3.04 0.70
N ALA A 19 0.55 -4.10 0.17
CA ALA A 19 1.75 -4.01 -0.66
C ALA A 19 1.51 -3.11 -1.88
N TYR A 20 0.39 -3.27 -2.58
CA TYR A 20 0.02 -2.40 -3.69
C TYR A 20 -0.05 -0.92 -3.27
N LEU A 21 -0.75 -0.61 -2.18
CA LEU A 21 -0.87 0.77 -1.67
C LEU A 21 0.47 1.37 -1.22
N ILE A 22 1.35 0.58 -0.61
CA ILE A 22 2.72 1.00 -0.28
C ILE A 22 3.44 1.41 -1.56
N THR A 23 3.34 0.58 -2.60
CA THR A 23 4.01 0.79 -3.88
C THR A 23 3.49 1.99 -4.62
N VAL A 24 2.17 2.13 -4.79
CA VAL A 24 1.49 3.12 -5.66
C VAL A 24 1.10 4.43 -4.97
N CYS A 25 1.12 4.48 -3.64
CA CYS A 25 0.73 5.69 -2.87
C CYS A 25 1.82 6.17 -1.90
N ASP A 26 2.97 5.49 -1.83
CA ASP A 26 4.10 5.86 -0.94
C ASP A 26 3.68 5.99 0.52
N LEU A 27 2.95 4.98 0.96
CA LEU A 27 2.51 4.84 2.34
C LEU A 27 3.49 3.94 3.09
N SER A 28 3.70 4.23 4.38
CA SER A 28 4.24 3.22 5.28
C SER A 28 3.30 2.02 5.37
N PHE A 29 3.82 0.84 5.70
CA PHE A 29 2.98 -0.36 5.83
C PHE A 29 1.86 -0.18 6.89
N ILE A 30 2.13 0.59 7.95
CA ILE A 30 1.15 0.95 8.98
C ILE A 30 0.02 1.78 8.37
N ASN A 31 0.36 2.81 7.59
CA ASN A 31 -0.62 3.68 6.95
C ASN A 31 -1.44 2.93 5.90
N ALA A 32 -0.82 2.03 5.15
CA ALA A 32 -1.52 1.17 4.20
C ALA A 32 -2.55 0.27 4.90
N LEU A 33 -2.17 -0.41 5.98
CA LEU A 33 -3.10 -1.23 6.76
C LEU A 33 -4.20 -0.40 7.44
N SER A 34 -3.86 0.77 7.98
CA SER A 34 -4.84 1.71 8.57
C SER A 34 -5.85 2.19 7.52
N LEU A 35 -5.43 2.44 6.29
CA LEU A 35 -6.32 2.87 5.22
C LEU A 35 -7.31 1.76 4.83
N ILE A 36 -6.83 0.52 4.72
CA ILE A 36 -7.68 -0.64 4.39
C ILE A 36 -8.65 -0.91 5.55
N SER A 37 -8.20 -0.83 6.81
CA SER A 37 -9.05 -1.16 7.97
C SER A 37 -10.23 -0.20 8.13
N ARG A 38 -10.09 1.07 7.75
CA ARG A 38 -11.19 2.05 7.72
C ARG A 38 -12.34 1.65 6.78
N LYS A 39 -12.04 0.91 5.72
CA LYS A 39 -13.05 0.41 4.77
C LYS A 39 -13.45 -1.03 5.05
N ARG A 40 -12.55 -1.83 5.62
CA ARG A 40 -12.77 -3.23 6.00
C ARG A 40 -12.19 -3.49 7.39
N PRO A 41 -12.96 -3.27 8.47
CA PRO A 41 -12.46 -3.37 9.84
C PRO A 41 -11.94 -4.75 10.24
N VAL A 42 -12.41 -5.81 9.56
CA VAL A 42 -12.03 -7.20 9.84
C VAL A 42 -10.62 -7.57 9.38
N ILE A 43 -9.89 -6.70 8.67
CA ILE A 43 -8.55 -7.07 8.25
C ILE A 43 -7.64 -7.28 9.46
N ASN A 44 -6.85 -8.33 9.40
CA ASN A 44 -5.81 -8.61 10.36
C ASN A 44 -4.80 -9.56 9.72
N PRO A 45 -3.85 -9.03 8.91
CA PRO A 45 -2.74 -9.83 8.44
C PRO A 45 -2.04 -10.48 9.63
N ASN A 46 -1.68 -11.76 9.48
CA ASN A 46 -0.94 -12.45 10.52
C ASN A 46 0.44 -11.80 10.73
N PHE A 47 1.11 -12.16 11.83
CA PHE A 47 2.41 -11.58 12.18
C PHE A 47 3.45 -11.75 11.06
N GLY A 48 3.55 -12.93 10.45
CA GLY A 48 4.47 -13.19 9.35
C GLY A 48 4.26 -12.26 8.15
N PHE A 49 3.01 -12.02 7.75
CA PHE A 49 2.70 -11.08 6.66
C PHE A 49 2.97 -9.63 7.03
N ARG A 50 2.80 -9.23 8.30
CA ARG A 50 3.17 -7.88 8.75
C ARG A 50 4.68 -7.66 8.65
N MET A 51 5.47 -8.67 9.05
CA MET A 51 6.93 -8.62 8.90
C MET A 51 7.34 -8.57 7.42
N GLN A 52 6.73 -9.39 6.57
CA GLN A 52 6.98 -9.36 5.13
C GLN A 52 6.59 -8.00 4.51
N LEU A 53 5.49 -7.38 4.94
CA LEU A 53 5.10 -6.04 4.49
C LEU A 53 6.10 -4.97 4.93
N CYS A 54 6.60 -5.06 6.15
CA CYS A 54 7.64 -4.15 6.65
C CYS A 54 8.91 -4.27 5.79
N THR A 55 9.41 -5.50 5.56
CA THR A 55 10.55 -5.75 4.69
C THR A 55 10.30 -5.33 3.24
N TYR A 56 9.09 -5.54 2.73
CA TYR A 56 8.69 -5.10 1.38
C TYR A 56 8.74 -3.57 1.24
N ALA A 57 8.18 -2.86 2.20
CA ALA A 57 8.16 -1.39 2.21
C ALA A 57 9.58 -0.81 2.19
N ASP A 58 10.49 -1.41 2.94
CA ASP A 58 11.90 -0.99 3.06
C ASP A 58 12.71 -1.34 1.80
N ARG A 59 12.62 -2.58 1.31
CA ARG A 59 13.58 -3.13 0.34
C ARG A 59 13.08 -3.21 -1.10
N HIS A 60 11.77 -3.22 -1.31
CA HIS A 60 11.19 -3.62 -2.61
C HIS A 60 10.24 -2.59 -3.20
N ALA A 61 9.53 -1.81 -2.38
CA ALA A 61 8.49 -0.90 -2.86
C ALA A 61 8.99 0.15 -3.87
N ALA A 62 10.18 0.71 -3.66
CA ALA A 62 10.77 1.70 -4.59
C ALA A 62 11.12 1.07 -5.95
N ASN A 63 11.71 -0.13 -5.94
CA ASN A 63 12.06 -0.86 -7.17
C ASN A 63 10.81 -1.28 -7.94
N GLU A 64 9.77 -1.77 -7.26
CA GLU A 64 8.51 -2.12 -7.90
C GLU A 64 7.82 -0.89 -8.48
N ARG A 65 7.88 0.25 -7.80
CA ARG A 65 7.36 1.51 -8.34
C ARG A 65 8.07 1.92 -9.62
N GLN A 66 9.40 1.83 -9.65
CA GLN A 66 10.17 2.12 -10.85
C GLN A 66 9.81 1.16 -12.00
N ARG A 67 9.68 -0.14 -11.70
CA ARG A 67 9.26 -1.15 -12.67
C ARG A 67 7.88 -0.85 -13.27
N LEU A 68 6.92 -0.44 -12.43
CA LEU A 68 5.58 -0.04 -12.89
C LEU A 68 5.64 1.22 -13.76
N ARG A 69 6.45 2.21 -13.37
CA ARG A 69 6.64 3.45 -14.11
C ARG A 69 7.22 3.21 -15.51
N GLU A 70 8.15 2.27 -15.65
CA GLU A 70 8.71 1.86 -16.93
C GLU A 70 7.70 1.09 -17.78
N HIS A 71 6.97 0.14 -17.17
CA HIS A 71 6.05 -0.74 -17.88
C HIS A 71 4.80 -0.04 -18.42
N PHE A 72 4.22 0.89 -17.65
CA PHE A 72 2.98 1.59 -18.00
C PHE A 72 3.19 2.99 -18.60
N GLY A 73 4.45 3.42 -18.75
CA GLY A 73 4.83 4.73 -19.26
C GLY A 73 4.90 5.80 -18.17
N ALA A 74 6.04 6.50 -18.13
CA ALA A 74 6.37 7.43 -17.06
C ALA A 74 5.33 8.56 -16.87
N SER A 75 4.89 9.21 -17.96
CA SER A 75 3.95 10.33 -17.86
C SER A 75 2.59 9.91 -17.31
N ALA A 76 2.03 8.80 -17.80
CA ALA A 76 0.75 8.29 -17.34
C ALA A 76 0.82 7.81 -15.88
N PHE A 77 1.89 7.09 -15.53
CA PHE A 77 2.13 6.65 -14.17
C PHE A 77 2.29 7.83 -13.21
N ASP A 78 3.14 8.81 -13.53
CA ASP A 78 3.43 9.96 -12.66
C ASP A 78 2.17 10.83 -12.41
N ALA A 79 1.31 10.98 -13.41
CA ALA A 79 0.03 11.68 -13.26
C ALA A 79 -0.94 10.94 -12.33
N GLN A 80 -1.12 9.63 -12.54
CA GLN A 80 -1.99 8.79 -11.70
C GLN A 80 -1.47 8.72 -10.26
N TRP A 81 -0.16 8.52 -10.13
CA TRP A 81 0.57 8.52 -8.88
C TRP A 81 0.33 9.77 -8.03
N ALA A 82 0.44 10.95 -8.65
CA ALA A 82 0.20 12.21 -7.97
C ALA A 82 -1.25 12.32 -7.47
N ALA A 83 -2.23 11.90 -8.28
CA ALA A 83 -3.63 11.87 -7.91
C ALA A 83 -3.90 10.93 -6.73
N ASP A 84 -3.38 9.69 -6.78
CA ASP A 84 -3.57 8.70 -5.73
C ASP A 84 -2.93 9.13 -4.40
N ARG A 85 -1.75 9.76 -4.45
CA ARG A 85 -1.10 10.34 -3.26
C ARG A 85 -1.89 11.49 -2.64
N ALA A 86 -2.49 12.35 -3.45
CA ALA A 86 -3.34 13.43 -2.94
C ALA A 86 -4.57 12.87 -2.20
N VAL A 87 -5.20 11.83 -2.76
CA VAL A 87 -6.37 11.16 -2.16
C VAL A 87 -6.00 10.42 -0.87
N THR A 88 -4.84 9.77 -0.82
CA THR A 88 -4.42 9.00 0.36
C THR A 88 -3.88 9.87 1.48
N ARG A 89 -3.14 10.94 1.19
CA ARG A 89 -2.65 11.90 2.21
C ARG A 89 -3.77 12.60 2.98
N SER A 90 -4.89 12.90 2.33
CA SER A 90 -6.07 13.47 3.03
C SER A 90 -6.74 12.47 3.97
N LYS A 91 -6.55 11.17 3.73
CA LYS A 91 -7.15 10.08 4.52
C LYS A 91 -6.23 9.60 5.63
N VAL A 92 -4.92 9.60 5.45
CA VAL A 92 -3.98 9.27 6.52
C VAL A 92 -3.92 10.44 7.50
N GLY A 93 -4.39 10.24 8.75
CA GLY A 93 -4.28 11.27 9.79
C GLY A 93 -2.81 11.60 10.03
N ARG A 94 -2.50 12.80 10.56
CA ARG A 94 -1.12 13.20 10.96
C ARG A 94 -0.57 12.26 12.03
N SER A 95 -0.12 11.07 11.64
CA SER A 95 0.72 10.20 12.44
C SER A 95 2.07 10.25 11.75
N GLY A 96 2.83 11.29 12.11
CA GLY A 96 4.21 11.43 11.71
C GLY A 96 4.99 10.21 12.18
N CYS A 97 5.51 9.46 11.22
CA CYS A 97 6.74 8.71 11.44
C CYS A 97 7.82 9.61 10.86
N ALA A 98 8.35 10.50 11.70
CA ALA A 98 9.63 11.12 11.41
C ALA A 98 10.62 9.97 11.29
N VAL A 99 11.34 9.95 10.17
CA VAL A 99 12.55 9.16 10.00
C VAL A 99 13.49 9.61 11.13
N VAL A 100 13.72 8.73 12.10
CA VAL A 100 14.87 8.77 13.01
C VAL A 100 15.97 7.92 12.40
#